data_AF-A0A1L9TSD0-F1
#
_entry.id   AF-A0A1L9TSD0-F1
#
_cell.length_a   1.000
_cell.length_b   1.000
_cell.length_c   1.000
_cell.angle_alpha   90.00
_cell.angle_beta   90.00
_cell.angle_gamma   90.00
#
_symmetry.space_group_name_H-M   'P 1'
#
loop_
_entity.id
_entity.type
_entity.pdbx_description
1 polymer ?
#
loop_
_entity_poly.entity_id
_entity_poly.type
_entity_poly.pdbx_seq_one_letter_code
_entity_poly.pdbx_strand_id
1 'polypeptide(L)'
;MPPFSSQDIPDLHDQVIIVTGGNTGLGYETIRQLSLHNPARIYLSARSKDKATEAIKRLQEASPKGADIKFLQLDLASFESVKAAAANFLSQDTALDVANLPTARDRGPQIYCNYPLKTPWLQ
;
A
#
# COMPACT_ATOMS: atom_id res chain seq x y z
N MET A 1 25.06 -4.33 9.03
CA MET A 1 23.80 -4.88 8.48
C MET A 1 24.04 -5.14 7.00
N PRO A 2 23.74 -6.35 6.49
CA PRO A 2 23.74 -6.54 5.04
C PRO A 2 22.75 -5.57 4.38
N PRO A 3 23.06 -5.05 3.18
CA PRO A 3 22.17 -4.16 2.46
C PRO A 3 20.93 -4.94 1.98
N PHE A 4 19.74 -4.37 2.22
CA PHE A 4 18.49 -4.93 1.72
C PHE A 4 18.38 -4.69 0.20
N SER A 5 17.99 -5.72 -0.55
CA SER A 5 17.80 -5.69 -2.00
C SER A 5 16.39 -6.14 -2.37
N SER A 6 15.94 -5.84 -3.59
CA SER A 6 14.62 -6.29 -4.08
C SER A 6 14.49 -7.82 -4.11
N GLN A 7 15.59 -8.55 -4.15
CA GLN A 7 15.61 -10.03 -4.13
C GLN A 7 15.27 -10.60 -2.74
N ASP A 8 15.36 -9.78 -1.69
CA ASP A 8 15.02 -10.17 -0.32
C ASP A 8 13.51 -10.05 -0.03
N ILE A 9 12.72 -9.54 -0.98
CA ILE A 9 11.26 -9.47 -0.86
C ILE A 9 10.69 -10.88 -1.13
N PRO A 10 10.06 -11.53 -0.14
CA PRO A 10 9.48 -12.87 -0.30
C PRO A 10 8.26 -12.82 -1.23
N ASP A 11 7.72 -13.98 -1.56
CA ASP A 11 6.43 -14.08 -2.25
C ASP A 11 5.30 -13.49 -1.39
N LEU A 12 4.44 -12.68 -2.00
CA LEU A 12 3.41 -11.88 -1.33
C LEU A 12 1.99 -12.37 -1.64
N HIS A 13 1.82 -13.60 -2.13
CA HIS A 13 0.54 -14.13 -2.64
C HIS A 13 -0.63 -14.11 -1.66
N ASP A 14 -0.38 -14.07 -0.35
CA ASP A 14 -1.39 -13.96 0.70
C ASP A 14 -1.39 -12.59 1.41
N GLN A 15 -0.57 -11.64 0.95
CA GLN A 15 -0.36 -10.35 1.61
C GLN A 15 -1.19 -9.25 0.96
N VAL A 16 -1.95 -8.53 1.77
CA VAL A 16 -2.73 -7.36 1.36
C VAL A 16 -2.03 -6.11 1.88
N ILE A 17 -1.48 -5.32 0.97
CA ILE A 17 -0.53 -4.25 1.32
C ILE A 17 -1.16 -2.90 1.08
N ILE A 18 -1.27 -2.05 2.11
CA ILE A 18 -1.55 -0.62 1.92
C ILE A 18 -0.24 0.14 1.84
N VAL A 19 -0.05 0.87 0.74
CA VAL A 19 1.06 1.82 0.58
C VAL A 19 0.52 3.24 0.69
N THR A 20 0.94 3.95 1.73
CA THR A 20 0.54 5.35 1.93
C THR A 20 1.37 6.30 1.07
N GLY A 21 0.72 7.22 0.34
CA GLY A 21 1.44 8.16 -0.54
C GLY A 21 1.96 7.50 -1.82
N GLY A 22 1.31 6.42 -2.27
CA GLY A 22 1.75 5.59 -3.38
C GLY A 22 1.68 6.23 -4.78
N ASN A 23 1.12 7.43 -4.91
CA ASN A 23 0.91 8.08 -6.20
C ASN A 23 2.16 8.79 -6.76
N THR A 24 3.25 8.92 -6.00
CA THR A 24 4.47 9.63 -6.43
C THR A 24 5.73 9.09 -5.76
N GLY A 25 6.89 9.33 -6.37
CA GLY A 25 8.20 9.12 -5.75
C GLY A 25 8.44 7.70 -5.26
N LEU A 26 8.89 7.57 -4.01
CA LEU A 26 9.21 6.27 -3.39
C LEU A 26 7.99 5.37 -3.26
N GLY A 27 6.80 5.92 -3.03
CA GLY A 27 5.57 5.14 -2.94
C GLY A 27 5.21 4.46 -4.24
N TYR A 28 5.38 5.17 -5.35
CA TYR A 28 5.17 4.60 -6.68
C TYR A 28 6.17 3.46 -6.96
N GLU A 29 7.46 3.70 -6.71
CA GLU A 29 8.48 2.66 -6.97
C GLU A 29 8.32 1.47 -6.03
N THR A 30 7.89 1.69 -4.79
CA THR A 30 7.61 0.61 -3.83
C THR A 30 6.48 -0.27 -4.35
N ILE A 31 5.36 0.30 -4.79
CA ILE A 31 4.26 -0.48 -5.38
C ILE A 31 4.74 -1.21 -6.63
N ARG A 32 5.55 -0.57 -7.47
CA ARG A 32 6.12 -1.19 -8.66
C ARG A 32 6.94 -2.42 -8.29
N GLN A 33 7.87 -2.31 -7.34
CA GLN A 33 8.67 -3.45 -6.88
C GLN A 33 7.77 -4.52 -6.26
N LEU A 34 6.91 -4.18 -5.30
CA LEU A 34 6.01 -5.15 -4.65
C LEU A 34 5.11 -5.89 -5.67
N SER A 35 4.67 -5.22 -6.73
CA SER A 35 3.85 -5.84 -7.78
C SER A 35 4.55 -6.99 -8.52
N LEU A 36 5.88 -7.06 -8.49
CA LEU A 36 6.66 -8.13 -9.13
C LEU A 36 6.68 -9.43 -8.30
N HIS A 37 6.38 -9.33 -7.00
CA HIS A 37 6.45 -10.42 -6.01
C HIS A 37 5.08 -11.05 -5.75
N ASN A 38 4.19 -11.02 -6.75
CA ASN A 38 2.90 -11.71 -6.74
C ASN A 38 2.03 -11.37 -5.50
N PRO A 39 1.74 -10.09 -5.23
CA PRO A 39 0.92 -9.71 -4.08
C PRO A 39 -0.54 -10.16 -4.25
N ALA A 40 -1.20 -10.53 -3.15
CA ALA A 40 -2.65 -10.79 -3.15
C ALA A 40 -3.42 -9.54 -3.61
N ARG A 41 -3.06 -8.39 -3.03
CA ARG A 41 -3.62 -7.08 -3.36
C ARG A 41 -2.72 -5.95 -2.86
N ILE A 42 -2.64 -4.87 -3.63
CA ILE A 42 -2.01 -3.63 -3.18
C ILE A 42 -3.02 -2.49 -3.22
N TYR A 43 -3.17 -1.79 -2.10
CA TYR A 43 -3.93 -0.57 -1.99
C TYR A 43 -2.99 0.64 -2.11
N LEU A 44 -3.14 1.38 -3.22
CA LEU A 44 -2.50 2.66 -3.41
C LEU A 44 -3.30 3.74 -2.68
N SER A 45 -2.75 4.22 -1.56
CA SER A 45 -3.37 5.29 -0.79
C SER A 45 -2.93 6.67 -1.31
N ALA A 46 -3.91 7.54 -1.59
CA ALA A 46 -3.65 8.93 -1.94
C ALA A 46 -4.84 9.84 -1.61
N ARG A 47 -4.57 11.15 -1.53
CA ARG A 47 -5.59 12.19 -1.35
C ARG A 47 -6.39 12.47 -2.61
N SER A 48 -5.75 12.41 -3.78
CA SER A 48 -6.37 12.72 -5.07
C SER A 48 -6.58 11.44 -5.89
N LYS A 49 -7.84 11.15 -6.20
CA LYS A 49 -8.24 10.01 -7.02
C LYS A 49 -7.64 10.06 -8.43
N ASP A 50 -7.59 11.24 -9.04
CA ASP A 50 -7.08 11.38 -10.41
C ASP A 50 -5.60 11.00 -10.49
N LYS A 51 -4.78 11.53 -9.57
CA LYS A 51 -3.36 11.20 -9.49
C LYS A 51 -3.11 9.73 -9.16
N ALA A 52 -3.95 9.15 -8.30
CA ALA A 52 -3.88 7.72 -8.00
C ALA A 52 -4.22 6.86 -9.21
N THR A 53 -5.28 7.21 -9.96
CA THR A 53 -5.73 6.45 -11.13
C THR A 53 -4.68 6.46 -12.24
N GLU A 54 -4.05 7.62 -12.48
CA GLU A 54 -2.94 7.75 -13.42
C GLU A 54 -1.74 6.88 -12.99
N ALA A 55 -1.39 6.89 -11.70
CA ALA A 55 -0.32 6.06 -11.15
C ALA A 55 -0.64 4.56 -11.29
N ILE A 56 -1.86 4.13 -10.95
CA ILE A 56 -2.29 2.73 -11.10
C ILE A 56 -2.18 2.27 -12.54
N LYS A 57 -2.63 3.10 -13.49
CA LYS A 57 -2.54 2.77 -14.93
C LYS A 57 -1.09 2.54 -15.35
N ARG A 58 -0.18 3.44 -14.96
CA ARG A 58 1.26 3.29 -15.26
C ARG A 58 1.88 2.07 -14.59
N LEU A 59 1.46 1.73 -13.37
CA LEU A 59 1.92 0.54 -12.65
C LEU A 59 1.44 -0.74 -13.31
N GLN A 60 0.19 -0.77 -13.78
CA GLN A 60 -0.38 -1.89 -14.52
C GLN A 60 0.34 -2.09 -15.86
N GLU A 61 0.64 -1.01 -16.58
CA GLU A 61 1.43 -1.07 -17.82
C GLU A 61 2.87 -1.56 -17.58
N ALA A 62 3.45 -1.23 -16.42
CA ALA A 62 4.81 -1.61 -16.07
C ALA A 62 4.92 -3.02 -15.42
N SER A 63 3.81 -3.66 -15.07
CA SER A 63 3.79 -4.94 -14.36
C SER A 63 3.32 -6.09 -15.26
N PRO A 64 4.24 -6.94 -15.76
CA PRO A 64 3.89 -8.01 -16.70
C PRO A 64 3.04 -9.14 -16.09
N LYS A 65 2.94 -9.21 -14.76
CA LYS A 65 2.16 -10.25 -14.04
C LYS A 65 0.73 -9.82 -13.68
N GLY A 66 0.38 -8.53 -13.84
CA GLY A 66 -0.97 -8.04 -13.56
C GLY A 66 -1.36 -8.10 -12.07
N ALA A 67 -0.64 -7.37 -11.21
CA ALA A 67 -1.00 -7.25 -9.79
C ALA A 67 -2.35 -6.54 -9.59
N ASP A 68 -3.15 -6.99 -8.61
CA ASP A 68 -4.40 -6.32 -8.21
C ASP A 68 -4.09 -5.06 -7.40
N ILE A 69 -4.04 -3.91 -8.08
CA ILE A 69 -3.77 -2.60 -7.48
C ILE A 69 -5.06 -1.78 -7.43
N LYS A 70 -5.52 -1.46 -6.21
CA LYS A 70 -6.73 -0.66 -5.96
C LYS A 70 -6.41 0.70 -5.37
N PHE A 71 -7.22 1.70 -5.73
CA PHE A 71 -7.16 3.01 -5.08
C PHE A 71 -7.86 2.97 -3.73
N LEU A 72 -7.20 3.52 -2.69
CA LEU A 72 -7.80 3.81 -1.39
C LEU A 72 -7.68 5.30 -1.10
N GLN A 73 -8.82 5.99 -1.01
CA GLN A 73 -8.81 7.40 -0.61
C GLN A 73 -8.46 7.50 0.87
N LEU A 74 -7.30 8.08 1.18
CA LEU A 74 -6.81 8.23 2.54
C LEU A 74 -6.10 9.58 2.70
N ASP A 75 -6.59 10.37 3.64
CA ASP A 75 -5.91 11.56 4.15
C ASP A 75 -5.59 11.38 5.63
N LEU A 76 -4.30 11.22 5.94
CA LEU A 76 -3.83 11.05 7.33
C LEU A 76 -4.01 12.32 8.18
N ALA A 77 -4.26 13.49 7.55
CA ALA A 77 -4.57 14.72 8.27
C ALA A 77 -6.04 14.79 8.73
N SER A 78 -6.91 13.90 8.23
CA SER A 78 -8.34 13.87 8.57
C SER A 78 -8.74 12.54 9.22
N PHE A 79 -9.12 12.62 10.50
CA PHE A 79 -9.56 11.44 11.25
C PHE A 79 -10.81 10.80 10.66
N GLU A 80 -11.71 11.59 10.07
CA GLU A 80 -12.88 11.10 9.34
C GLU A 80 -12.47 10.32 8.08
N SER A 81 -11.48 10.83 7.33
CA SER A 81 -10.95 10.11 6.17
C SER A 81 -10.30 8.78 6.58
N VAL A 82 -9.57 8.75 7.69
CA VAL A 82 -8.97 7.50 8.21
C VAL A 82 -10.05 6.49 8.57
N LYS A 83 -11.11 6.91 9.29
CA LYS A 83 -12.25 6.04 9.62
C LYS A 83 -12.96 5.51 8.38
N ALA A 84 -13.23 6.38 7.40
CA ALA A 84 -13.88 5.99 6.15
C ALA A 84 -13.02 5.01 5.34
N ALA A 85 -11.70 5.26 5.27
CA ALA A 85 -10.76 4.37 4.60
C ALA A 85 -10.67 3.01 5.29
N ALA A 86 -10.61 2.98 6.63
CA ALA A 86 -10.62 1.75 7.40
C ALA A 86 -11.91 0.95 7.21
N ALA A 87 -13.08 1.61 7.23
CA ALA A 87 -14.36 0.94 6.98
C ALA A 87 -14.46 0.36 5.56
N ASN A 88 -13.97 1.11 4.56
CA ASN A 88 -13.93 0.65 3.17
C ASN A 88 -12.97 -0.55 3.01
N PHE A 89 -11.79 -0.49 3.65
CA PHE A 89 -10.83 -1.59 3.66
C PHE A 89 -11.40 -2.84 4.34
N LEU A 90 -11.96 -2.71 5.55
CA LEU A 90 -12.53 -3.81 6.32
C LEU A 90 -13.73 -4.49 5.63
N SER A 91 -14.41 -3.76 4.74
CA SER A 91 -15.49 -4.32 3.92
C SER A 91 -14.96 -5.21 2.78
N GLN A 92 -13.69 -5.08 2.42
CA GLN A 92 -13.06 -5.79 1.29
C GLN A 92 -12.07 -6.86 1.74
N ASP A 93 -11.27 -6.60 2.78
CA ASP A 93 -10.20 -7.46 3.24
C ASP A 93 -10.07 -7.42 4.78
N THR A 94 -9.59 -8.53 5.37
CA THR A 94 -9.55 -8.73 6.84
C THR A 94 -8.14 -8.78 7.44
N ALA A 95 -7.10 -8.85 6.61
CA ALA A 95 -5.70 -8.81 7.03
C ALA A 95 -5.00 -7.63 6.34
N LEU A 96 -4.17 -6.90 7.08
CA LEU A 96 -3.51 -5.69 6.59
C LEU A 96 -2.02 -5.69 6.92
N ASP A 97 -1.22 -5.54 5.87
CA ASP A 97 0.20 -5.23 5.92
C ASP A 97 0.40 -3.76 5.52
N VAL A 98 1.03 -2.96 6.38
CA VAL A 98 1.13 -1.51 6.19
C VAL A 98 2.54 -1.14 5.80
N ALA A 99 2.73 -0.62 4.60
CA ALA A 99 3.98 0.05 4.22
C ALA A 99 3.80 1.56 4.39
N ASN A 100 4.38 2.12 5.46
CA ASN A 100 4.44 3.56 5.66
C ASN A 100 5.72 4.09 5.01
N LEU A 101 5.53 4.93 4.00
CA LEU A 101 6.60 5.69 3.39
C LEU A 101 6.46 7.14 3.85
N PRO A 102 7.29 7.61 4.79
CA PRO A 102 7.27 9.01 5.15
C PRO A 102 7.63 9.82 3.91
N THR A 103 6.79 10.78 3.54
CA THR A 103 7.15 11.84 2.58
C THR A 103 8.23 12.79 3.15
N ALA A 104 8.80 12.48 4.32
CA ALA A 104 9.91 13.19 4.94
C ALA A 104 11.23 12.48 4.62
N ARG A 105 12.18 13.29 4.11
CA ARG A 105 13.50 12.97 3.54
C ARG A 105 14.47 12.11 4.38
N ASP A 106 14.08 11.58 5.53
CA ASP A 106 15.04 11.20 6.58
C ASP A 106 14.88 9.81 7.21
N ARG A 107 13.93 8.98 6.75
CA ARG A 107 13.85 7.57 7.20
C ARG A 107 13.47 6.66 6.03
N GLY A 108 14.24 5.59 5.87
CA GLY A 108 14.03 4.58 4.82
C GLY A 108 12.64 3.92 4.87
N PRO A 109 12.26 3.17 3.82
CA PRO A 109 10.96 2.53 3.73
C PRO A 109 10.76 1.55 4.89
N GLN A 110 9.68 1.72 5.66
CA GLN A 110 9.30 0.80 6.74
C GLN A 110 8.09 0.01 6.29
N ILE A 111 8.31 -1.27 5.97
CA ILE A 111 7.25 -2.25 5.70
C ILE A 111 6.90 -2.89 7.05
N TYR A 112 5.70 -2.62 7.56
CA TYR A 112 5.16 -3.30 8.72
C TYR A 112 4.31 -4.48 8.24
N CYS A 113 4.86 -5.69 8.32
CA CYS A 113 4.07 -6.92 8.16
C CYS A 113 3.31 -7.23 9.45
N ASN A 114 2.02 -7.53 9.27
CA ASN A 114 1.10 -8.21 10.17
C ASN A 114 0.55 -7.41 11.37
N TYR A 115 -0.59 -6.73 11.16
CA TYR A 115 -1.57 -6.47 12.22
C TYR A 115 -2.85 -7.26 11.94
N PRO A 116 -3.19 -8.31 12.74
CA PRO A 116 -4.52 -8.88 12.68
C PRO A 116 -5.54 -7.83 13.15
N LEU A 117 -6.41 -7.36 12.25
CA LEU A 117 -7.39 -6.28 12.52
C LEU A 117 -8.55 -6.69 13.45
N LYS A 118 -8.41 -7.75 14.26
CA LYS A 118 -9.39 -8.07 15.31
C LYS A 118 -9.14 -7.17 16.52
N THR A 119 -9.60 -5.93 16.49
CA THR A 119 -9.62 -5.05 17.67
C THR A 119 -11.05 -4.61 18.04
N PRO A 120 -11.42 -4.58 19.34
CA PRO A 120 -12.80 -4.32 19.79
C PRO A 120 -13.25 -2.85 19.78
N TRP A 121 -12.40 -1.91 19.32
CA TRP A 121 -12.57 -0.47 19.56
C TRP A 121 -13.26 0.31 18.42
N LEU A 122 -13.94 -0.40 17.51
CA LEU A 122 -14.77 0.16 16.43
C LEU A 122 -16.27 -0.09 16.69
N GLN A 123 -16.70 0.03 17.95
CA GLN A 123 -18.11 0.19 18.34
C GLN A 123 -18.34 1.57 18.93
#